data_AF-A0A8S9SJI6-F1
#
_entry.id   AF-A0A8S9SJI6-F1
#
_cell.length_a   1.000
_cell.length_b   1.000
_cell.length_c   1.000
_cell.angle_alpha   90.00
_cell.angle_beta   90.00
_cell.angle_gamma   90.00
#
_symmetry.space_group_name_H-M   'P 1'
#
loop_
_entity.id
_entity.type
_entity.pdbx_description
1 polymer ?
#
loop_
_entity_poly.entity_id
_entity_poly.type
_entity_poly.pdbx_seq_one_letter_code
_entity_poly.pdbx_strand_id
1 'polypeptide(L)'
;MARVSEVVSEAKGPTESSEFEHSSIPATIKKLFNLSSNYLTHRDAWAATFEDVVSHLTSPRTDCPMTLPDVAPMRTTEPNENAALSEFQGEVVQLAAVLNGDHFLNSFPDEVGKKMNVKQAHEYVKGATSCFIRASKEAMKLGADKSAIVDMRSSLTTRPRNL
;
A
#
# COMPACT_ATOMS: atom_id res chain seq x y z
N MET A 1 36.25 12.68 -6.13
CA MET A 1 35.80 13.13 -4.80
C MET A 1 34.60 12.26 -4.43
N ALA A 2 34.74 11.37 -3.44
CA ALA A 2 33.64 10.53 -2.99
C ALA A 2 32.55 11.42 -2.38
N ARG A 3 31.30 11.26 -2.82
CA ARG A 3 30.16 12.03 -2.31
C ARG A 3 29.58 11.29 -1.10
N VAL A 4 29.43 11.99 0.01
CA VAL A 4 28.91 11.43 1.26
C VAL A 4 27.39 11.56 1.26
N SER A 5 26.69 10.44 1.37
CA SER A 5 25.26 10.42 1.70
C SER A 5 25.10 10.59 3.21
N GLU A 6 24.32 11.58 3.63
CA GLU A 6 24.00 11.83 5.03
C GLU A 6 22.68 11.13 5.38
N VAL A 7 22.70 10.29 6.41
CA VAL A 7 21.50 9.70 7.00
C VAL A 7 21.34 10.35 8.37
N VAL A 8 20.21 11.03 8.57
CA VAL A 8 19.89 11.67 9.85
C VAL A 8 19.04 10.70 10.66
N SER A 9 19.62 10.12 11.70
CA SER A 9 18.97 9.12 12.55
C SER A 9 18.56 9.62 13.92
N GLU A 10 19.18 10.71 14.41
CA GLU A 10 18.92 11.25 15.75
C GLU A 10 18.13 12.55 15.65
N ALA A 11 17.01 12.59 16.36
CA ALA A 11 16.09 13.71 16.36
C ALA A 11 16.57 14.82 17.29
N LYS A 12 16.56 16.07 16.79
CA LYS A 12 16.72 17.27 17.62
C LYS A 12 15.38 18.01 17.64
N GLY A 13 14.71 17.99 18.77
CA GLY A 13 13.42 18.63 18.92
C GLY A 13 13.31 19.49 20.19
N PRO A 14 12.11 20.02 20.46
CA PRO A 14 11.85 20.88 21.61
C PRO A 14 12.09 20.21 22.97
N THR A 15 12.11 18.87 23.02
CA THR A 15 12.36 18.08 24.23
C THR A 15 13.35 16.96 23.95
N GLU A 16 13.96 16.39 25.00
CA GLU A 16 14.84 15.21 24.87
C GLU A 16 14.10 13.97 24.34
N SER A 17 12.78 13.93 24.51
CA SER A 17 11.94 12.82 24.01
C SER A 17 11.48 12.99 22.56
N SER A 18 11.78 14.13 21.93
CA SER A 18 11.26 14.46 20.60
C SER A 18 11.84 13.54 19.53
N GLU A 19 10.99 13.01 18.65
CA GLU A 19 11.40 12.12 17.56
C GLU A 19 11.06 12.69 16.18
N PHE A 20 11.67 12.11 15.15
CA PHE A 20 11.20 12.31 13.78
C PHE A 20 9.96 11.47 13.51
N GLU A 21 8.87 12.12 13.13
CA GLU A 21 7.64 11.47 12.67
C GLU A 21 6.90 12.33 11.64
N HIS A 22 5.71 11.92 11.22
CA HIS A 22 4.91 12.66 10.24
C HIS A 22 4.67 14.13 10.62
N SER A 23 4.52 14.41 11.92
CA SER A 23 4.32 15.76 12.45
C SER A 23 5.57 16.64 12.41
N SER A 24 6.75 16.07 12.14
CA SER A 24 7.98 16.82 11.90
C SER A 24 7.88 17.70 10.65
N ILE A 25 7.05 17.33 9.67
CA ILE A 25 6.85 18.12 8.45
C ILE A 25 6.20 19.49 8.77
N PRO A 26 4.98 19.55 9.36
CA PRO A 26 4.37 20.83 9.73
C PRO A 26 5.19 21.59 10.78
N ALA A 27 5.83 20.91 11.73
CA ALA A 27 6.73 21.52 12.71
C ALA A 27 7.92 22.24 12.04
N THR A 28 8.52 21.60 11.02
CA THR A 28 9.63 22.16 10.24
C THR A 28 9.18 23.37 9.44
N ILE A 29 8.03 23.32 8.76
CA ILE A 29 7.49 24.46 8.00
C ILE A 29 7.24 25.64 8.92
N LYS A 30 6.62 25.39 10.07
CA LYS A 30 6.37 26.42 11.08
C LYS A 30 7.66 27.12 11.52
N LYS A 31 8.71 26.34 11.79
CA LYS A 31 10.02 26.85 12.21
C LYS A 31 10.75 27.59 11.09
N LEU A 32 10.87 27.01 9.90
CA LEU A 32 11.55 27.59 8.74
C LEU A 32 10.96 28.95 8.32
N PHE A 33 9.64 29.07 8.32
CA PHE A 33 8.95 30.30 7.92
C PHE A 33 8.59 31.22 9.09
N ASN A 34 9.02 30.88 10.31
CA ASN A 34 8.73 31.64 11.53
C ASN A 34 7.23 32.00 11.67
N LEU A 35 6.35 31.02 11.46
CA LEU A 35 4.90 31.26 11.45
C LEU A 35 4.39 31.56 12.86
N SER A 36 3.72 32.71 13.02
CA SER A 36 3.19 33.21 14.29
C SER A 36 1.91 32.51 14.78
N SER A 37 1.31 31.64 13.97
CA SER A 37 0.14 30.83 14.36
C SER A 37 0.48 29.90 15.53
N ASN A 38 -0.51 29.22 16.12
CA ASN A 38 -0.20 28.10 17.03
C ASN A 38 0.25 26.86 16.23
N TYR A 39 0.79 25.86 16.93
CA TYR A 39 0.90 24.51 16.37
C TYR A 39 -0.51 23.96 16.08
N LEU A 40 -0.62 23.07 15.11
CA LEU A 40 -1.91 22.48 14.73
C LEU A 40 -2.39 21.47 15.77
N THR A 41 -1.45 20.79 16.42
CA THR A 41 -1.68 19.76 17.44
C THR A 41 -0.59 19.81 18.52
N HIS A 42 -0.72 18.99 19.56
CA HIS A 42 0.38 18.77 20.50
C HIS A 42 1.53 17.97 19.89
N ARG A 43 1.24 17.22 18.82
CA ARG A 43 2.17 16.29 18.21
C ARG A 43 3.22 17.01 17.36
N ASP A 44 2.82 17.98 16.53
CA ASP A 44 3.75 18.87 15.82
C ASP A 44 4.44 19.88 16.76
N ALA A 45 3.85 20.20 17.91
CA ALA A 45 4.54 20.97 18.95
C ALA A 45 5.70 20.19 19.60
N TRP A 46 5.60 18.86 19.64
CA TRP A 46 6.60 17.97 20.24
C TRP A 46 7.63 17.44 19.23
N ALA A 47 7.25 17.24 17.97
CA ALA A 47 8.09 16.59 16.97
C ALA A 47 9.40 17.35 16.70
N ALA A 48 10.47 16.60 16.40
CA ALA A 48 11.73 17.16 15.92
C ALA A 48 11.57 17.76 14.52
N THR A 49 12.48 18.67 14.16
CA THR A 49 12.40 19.46 12.92
C THR A 49 13.63 19.23 12.02
N PHE A 50 13.49 19.46 10.71
CA PHE A 50 14.52 19.15 9.69
C PHE A 50 15.32 20.37 9.23
N GLU A 51 15.17 21.54 9.85
CA GLU A 51 15.84 22.78 9.45
C GLU A 51 17.36 22.63 9.41
N ASP A 52 17.95 21.86 10.34
CA ASP A 52 19.40 21.64 10.40
C ASP A 52 19.95 20.96 9.13
N VAL A 53 19.12 20.17 8.45
CA VAL A 53 19.47 19.48 7.20
C VAL A 53 19.69 20.46 6.05
N VAL A 54 19.05 21.63 6.08
CA VAL A 54 19.08 22.61 4.98
C VAL A 54 19.66 23.95 5.38
N SER A 55 19.74 24.27 6.67
CA SER A 55 20.15 25.58 7.19
C SER A 55 21.62 25.92 6.91
N HIS A 56 22.45 24.90 6.71
CA HIS A 56 23.87 25.05 6.37
C HIS A 56 24.13 25.18 4.86
N LEU A 57 23.10 25.04 4.02
CA LEU A 57 23.20 25.14 2.57
C LEU A 57 23.01 26.59 2.11
N THR A 58 23.92 27.11 1.29
CA THR A 58 23.82 28.46 0.69
C THR A 58 22.97 28.49 -0.58
N SER A 59 22.73 27.33 -1.20
CA SER A 59 21.90 27.16 -2.38
C SER A 59 21.31 25.74 -2.43
N PRO A 60 20.20 25.51 -3.17
CA PRO A 60 19.65 24.17 -3.34
C PRO A 60 20.67 23.19 -3.92
N ARG A 61 20.71 21.98 -3.36
CA ARG A 61 21.53 20.88 -3.86
C ARG A 61 21.07 20.44 -5.26
N THR A 62 22.02 20.26 -6.16
CA THR A 62 21.78 19.80 -7.55
C THR A 62 22.26 18.35 -7.78
N ASP A 63 22.60 17.64 -6.71
CA ASP A 63 23.19 16.30 -6.75
C ASP A 63 22.19 15.19 -6.38
N CYS A 64 20.89 15.48 -6.44
CA CYS A 64 19.84 14.47 -6.27
C CYS A 64 19.98 13.36 -7.33
N PRO A 65 20.11 12.09 -6.94
CA PRO A 65 20.23 10.99 -7.90
C PRO A 65 18.93 10.85 -8.70
N MET A 66 19.03 10.93 -10.03
CA MET A 66 17.88 10.74 -10.94
C MET A 66 17.54 9.27 -11.16
N THR A 67 18.47 8.38 -10.81
CA THR A 67 18.33 6.93 -10.91
C THR A 67 18.87 6.31 -9.63
N LEU A 68 18.05 5.48 -8.98
CA LEU A 68 18.51 4.64 -7.88
C LEU A 68 19.20 3.40 -8.44
N PRO A 69 20.17 2.81 -7.74
CA PRO A 69 20.68 1.49 -8.10
C PRO A 69 19.55 0.46 -8.02
N ASP A 70 19.66 -0.60 -8.81
CA ASP A 70 18.75 -1.74 -8.70
C ASP A 70 18.76 -2.27 -7.26
N VAL A 71 17.57 -2.37 -6.67
CA VAL A 71 17.41 -2.88 -5.32
C VAL A 71 17.72 -4.38 -5.36
N ALA A 72 18.58 -4.83 -4.46
CA ALA A 72 18.82 -6.26 -4.31
C ALA A 72 17.49 -6.98 -4.01
N PRO A 73 17.24 -8.17 -4.61
CA PRO A 73 16.04 -8.93 -4.31
C PRO A 73 15.86 -9.11 -2.80
N MET A 74 14.67 -8.80 -2.27
CA MET A 74 14.37 -8.97 -0.84
C MET A 74 14.39 -10.45 -0.41
N ARG A 75 14.33 -11.37 -1.37
CA ARG A 75 14.32 -12.81 -1.16
C ARG A 75 15.40 -13.44 -2.03
N THR A 76 16.04 -14.48 -1.50
CA THR A 76 17.05 -15.28 -2.20
C THR A 76 16.45 -16.39 -3.06
N THR A 77 15.14 -16.63 -2.95
CA THR A 77 14.42 -17.72 -3.63
C THR A 77 13.25 -17.18 -4.44
N GLU A 78 12.94 -17.88 -5.53
CA GLU A 78 11.72 -17.67 -6.31
C GLU A 78 10.45 -17.98 -5.50
N PRO A 79 9.29 -17.41 -5.89
CA PRO A 79 8.00 -17.78 -5.31
C PRO A 79 7.73 -19.29 -5.46
N ASN A 80 7.37 -19.97 -4.37
CA ASN A 80 6.90 -21.35 -4.44
C ASN A 80 5.42 -21.38 -4.85
N GLU A 81 5.17 -21.30 -6.15
CA GLU A 81 3.82 -21.27 -6.73
C GLU A 81 2.98 -22.53 -6.46
N ASN A 82 3.64 -23.66 -6.17
CA ASN A 82 3.00 -24.94 -5.90
C ASN A 82 2.70 -25.16 -4.41
N ALA A 83 3.13 -24.25 -3.52
CA ALA A 83 2.83 -24.33 -2.11
C ALA A 83 1.34 -24.15 -1.83
N ALA A 84 0.88 -24.71 -0.72
CA ALA A 84 -0.39 -24.32 -0.12
C ALA A 84 -0.36 -22.84 0.29
N LEU A 85 -1.53 -22.22 0.39
CA LEU A 85 -1.64 -20.82 0.78
C LEU A 85 -1.24 -20.61 2.24
N SER A 86 -0.57 -19.50 2.51
CA SER A 86 -0.55 -18.94 3.87
C SER A 86 -1.94 -18.46 4.27
N GLU A 87 -2.15 -18.26 5.57
CA GLU A 87 -3.40 -17.69 6.10
C GLU A 87 -3.78 -16.39 5.39
N PHE A 88 -2.86 -15.42 5.36
CA PHE A 88 -3.06 -14.14 4.67
C PHE A 88 -3.39 -14.31 3.17
N GLN A 89 -2.72 -15.23 2.47
CA GLN A 89 -3.04 -15.50 1.06
C GLN A 89 -4.46 -16.09 0.91
N GLY A 90 -4.89 -16.93 1.85
CA GLY A 90 -6.26 -17.43 1.93
C GLY A 90 -7.28 -16.31 2.15
N GLU A 91 -7.01 -15.36 3.04
CA GLU A 91 -7.88 -14.20 3.28
C GLU A 91 -8.03 -13.32 2.03
N VAL A 92 -6.94 -13.12 1.28
CA VAL A 92 -6.98 -12.40 -0.02
C VAL A 92 -7.87 -13.13 -1.03
N VAL A 93 -7.84 -14.46 -1.06
CA VAL A 93 -8.73 -15.27 -1.90
C VAL A 93 -10.19 -15.15 -1.45
N GLN A 94 -10.46 -15.14 -0.14
CA GLN A 94 -11.81 -14.94 0.39
C GLN A 94 -12.37 -13.56 0.01
N LEU A 95 -11.55 -12.50 0.11
CA LEU A 95 -11.93 -11.17 -0.37
C LEU A 95 -12.24 -11.19 -1.88
N ALA A 96 -11.40 -11.84 -2.68
CA ALA A 96 -11.66 -11.99 -4.11
C ALA A 96 -12.96 -12.75 -4.39
N ALA A 97 -13.30 -13.76 -3.59
CA ALA A 97 -14.55 -14.50 -3.70
C ALA A 97 -15.77 -13.62 -3.40
N VAL A 98 -15.67 -12.72 -2.42
CA VAL A 98 -16.72 -11.71 -2.17
C VAL A 98 -16.90 -10.82 -3.41
N LEU A 99 -15.81 -10.28 -3.96
CA LEU A 99 -15.83 -9.43 -5.17
C LEU A 99 -16.40 -10.16 -6.40
N ASN A 100 -16.23 -11.47 -6.49
CA ASN A 100 -16.75 -12.29 -7.58
C ASN A 100 -18.21 -12.71 -7.36
N GLY A 101 -18.79 -12.46 -6.19
CA GLY A 101 -20.12 -12.92 -5.81
C GLY A 101 -20.19 -14.38 -5.33
N ASP A 102 -19.06 -15.04 -5.13
CA ASP A 102 -18.99 -16.45 -4.71
C ASP A 102 -19.23 -16.64 -3.21
N HIS A 103 -19.36 -15.55 -2.46
CA HIS A 103 -19.73 -15.56 -1.04
C HIS A 103 -21.15 -16.11 -0.79
N PHE A 104 -21.99 -16.21 -1.83
CA PHE A 104 -23.30 -16.88 -1.77
C PHE A 104 -23.21 -18.42 -1.88
N LEU A 105 -22.04 -19.00 -2.17
CA LEU A 105 -21.88 -20.45 -2.31
C LEU A 105 -21.75 -21.11 -0.92
N ASN A 106 -22.34 -22.30 -0.75
CA ASN A 106 -22.25 -23.09 0.49
C ASN A 106 -20.81 -23.46 0.89
N SER A 107 -19.87 -23.36 -0.04
CA SER A 107 -18.44 -23.59 0.19
C SER A 107 -17.73 -22.39 0.85
N PHE A 108 -18.37 -21.24 0.96
CA PHE A 108 -17.80 -20.05 1.59
C PHE A 108 -18.12 -20.01 3.10
N PRO A 109 -17.20 -19.51 3.96
CA PRO A 109 -15.80 -19.17 3.65
C PRO A 109 -14.87 -20.39 3.68
N ASP A 110 -15.33 -21.50 4.26
CA ASP A 110 -14.44 -22.54 4.76
C ASP A 110 -13.70 -23.32 3.67
N GLU A 111 -14.27 -23.56 2.49
CA GLU A 111 -13.62 -24.36 1.44
C GLU A 111 -12.89 -23.50 0.40
N VAL A 112 -13.12 -22.17 0.43
CA VAL A 112 -12.47 -21.21 -0.47
C VAL A 112 -11.01 -21.07 -0.08
N GLY A 113 -10.10 -21.31 -1.02
CA GLY A 113 -8.65 -21.22 -0.78
C GLY A 113 -8.00 -22.51 -0.24
N LYS A 114 -8.75 -23.40 0.43
CA LYS A 114 -8.17 -24.59 1.09
C LYS A 114 -7.53 -25.62 0.15
N LYS A 115 -8.02 -25.70 -1.10
CA LYS A 115 -7.58 -26.72 -2.08
C LYS A 115 -6.76 -26.14 -3.24
N MET A 116 -6.35 -24.88 -3.14
CA MET A 116 -5.55 -24.23 -4.18
C MET A 116 -4.11 -24.02 -3.75
N ASN A 117 -3.20 -24.11 -4.72
CA ASN A 117 -1.84 -23.62 -4.54
C ASN A 117 -1.75 -22.11 -4.85
N VAL A 118 -0.60 -21.51 -4.54
CA VAL A 118 -0.33 -20.08 -4.75
C VAL A 118 -0.61 -19.66 -6.20
N LYS A 119 -0.27 -20.48 -7.19
CA LYS A 119 -0.55 -20.21 -8.61
C LYS A 119 -2.04 -20.09 -8.91
N GLN A 120 -2.81 -21.07 -8.45
CA GLN A 120 -4.26 -21.12 -8.67
C GLN A 120 -4.96 -19.97 -7.95
N ALA A 121 -4.51 -19.63 -6.74
CA ALA A 121 -4.99 -18.46 -6.00
C ALA A 121 -4.73 -17.15 -6.76
N HIS A 122 -3.51 -16.97 -7.31
CA HIS A 122 -3.18 -15.81 -8.11
C HIS A 122 -4.13 -15.62 -9.29
N GLU A 123 -4.34 -16.69 -10.08
CA GLU A 123 -5.24 -16.63 -11.24
C GLU A 123 -6.70 -16.35 -10.84
N TYR A 124 -7.16 -16.93 -9.73
CA TYR A 124 -8.49 -16.67 -9.21
C TYR A 124 -8.66 -15.20 -8.80
N VAL A 125 -7.75 -14.67 -7.97
CA VAL A 125 -7.79 -13.28 -7.50
C VAL A 125 -7.72 -12.29 -8.67
N LYS A 126 -6.83 -12.55 -9.64
CA LYS A 126 -6.70 -11.72 -10.85
C LYS A 126 -7.98 -11.73 -11.69
N GLY A 127 -8.61 -12.89 -11.85
CA GLY A 127 -9.87 -13.03 -12.58
C GLY A 127 -11.02 -12.30 -11.88
N ALA A 128 -11.21 -12.54 -10.59
CA ALA A 128 -12.25 -11.92 -9.76
C ALA A 128 -12.15 -10.40 -9.77
N THR A 129 -10.95 -9.85 -9.51
CA THR A 129 -10.71 -8.40 -9.52
C THR A 129 -10.94 -7.79 -10.90
N SER A 130 -10.50 -8.45 -11.98
CA SER A 130 -10.73 -7.98 -13.34
C SER A 130 -12.22 -7.94 -13.70
N CYS A 131 -12.98 -8.97 -13.31
CA CYS A 131 -14.43 -9.03 -13.49
C CYS A 131 -15.14 -7.92 -12.72
N PHE A 132 -14.81 -7.75 -11.44
CA PHE A 132 -15.39 -6.71 -10.59
C PHE A 132 -15.10 -5.30 -11.12
N ILE A 133 -13.85 -5.00 -11.50
CA ILE A 133 -13.47 -3.70 -12.06
C ILE A 133 -14.21 -3.44 -13.38
N ARG A 134 -14.32 -4.46 -14.24
CA ARG A 134 -15.05 -4.34 -15.51
C ARG A 134 -16.53 -4.05 -15.28
N ALA A 135 -17.18 -4.80 -14.40
CA ALA A 135 -18.59 -4.58 -14.07
C ALA A 135 -18.81 -3.18 -13.45
N SER A 136 -17.90 -2.73 -12.58
CA SER A 136 -17.93 -1.40 -11.99
C SER A 136 -17.82 -0.30 -13.05
N LYS A 137 -16.90 -0.43 -14.01
CA LYS A 137 -16.78 0.53 -15.12
C LYS A 137 -18.03 0.57 -16.00
N GLU A 138 -18.64 -0.57 -16.29
CA GLU A 138 -19.88 -0.62 -17.07
C GLU A 138 -21.06 -0.02 -16.30
N ALA A 139 -21.20 -0.29 -15.01
CA ALA A 139 -22.22 0.33 -14.16
C ALA A 139 -22.09 1.86 -14.14
N MET A 140 -20.86 2.39 -14.02
CA MET A 140 -20.60 3.83 -14.11
C MET A 140 -21.02 4.43 -15.47
N LYS A 141 -20.75 3.73 -16.59
CA LYS A 141 -21.18 4.17 -17.93
C LYS A 141 -22.71 4.20 -18.06
N LEU A 142 -23.41 3.30 -17.36
CA LEU A 142 -24.86 3.22 -17.33
C LEU A 142 -25.51 4.21 -16.33
N GLY A 143 -24.72 5.06 -15.67
CA GLY A 143 -25.21 6.12 -14.79
C GLY A 143 -25.35 5.72 -13.32
N ALA A 144 -24.73 4.62 -12.89
CA ALA A 144 -24.63 4.30 -11.47
C ALA A 144 -23.83 5.39 -10.72
N ASP A 145 -24.22 5.65 -9.47
CA ASP A 145 -23.51 6.58 -8.61
C ASP A 145 -22.06 6.13 -8.36
N LYS A 146 -21.11 7.07 -8.27
CA LYS A 146 -19.69 6.76 -8.11
C LYS A 146 -19.35 6.11 -6.76
N SER A 147 -20.20 6.29 -5.76
CA SER A 147 -20.09 5.65 -4.44
C SER A 147 -20.81 4.30 -4.37
N ALA A 148 -21.59 3.93 -5.39
CA ALA A 148 -22.27 2.64 -5.42
C ALA A 148 -21.27 1.49 -5.60
N ILE A 149 -21.42 0.48 -4.75
CA ILE A 149 -20.64 -0.76 -4.85
C ILE A 149 -21.41 -1.72 -5.76
N VAL A 150 -20.74 -2.22 -6.80
CA VAL A 150 -21.34 -3.23 -7.68
C VAL A 150 -21.39 -4.58 -6.96
N ASP A 151 -22.59 -5.05 -6.68
CA ASP A 151 -22.81 -6.39 -6.15
C ASP A 151 -22.81 -7.41 -7.30
N MET A 152 -21.76 -8.23 -7.34
CA MET A 152 -21.59 -9.27 -8.34
C MET A 152 -22.37 -10.51 -7.91
N ARG A 153 -23.12 -11.12 -8.84
CA ARG A 153 -23.70 -12.45 -8.61
C ARG A 153 -22.70 -13.51 -9.01
N SER A 154 -22.62 -14.59 -8.21
CA SER A 154 -21.78 -15.75 -8.55
C SER A 154 -22.04 -16.18 -9.99
N SER A 155 -20.99 -16.16 -10.80
CA SER A 155 -21.10 -16.66 -12.17
C SER A 155 -21.10 -18.19 -12.10
N LEU A 156 -22.27 -18.81 -12.29
CA LEU A 156 -22.42 -20.25 -12.49
C LEU A 156 -21.74 -20.77 -13.78
N THR A 157 -20.78 -20.05 -14.35
CA THR A 157 -20.02 -20.48 -15.52
C THR A 157 -19.15 -21.67 -15.11
N THR A 158 -19.75 -22.85 -15.16
CA THR A 158 -19.11 -24.15 -15.26
C THR A 158 -17.93 -24.06 -16.21
N ARG A 159 -16.72 -24.29 -15.71
CA ARG A 159 -15.63 -24.78 -16.57
C ARG A 159 -16.12 -26.09 -17.18
N PRO A 160 -16.05 -26.29 -18.51
CA PRO A 160 -16.24 -27.64 -19.04
C PRO A 160 -15.17 -28.54 -18.42
N ARG A 161 -15.61 -29.63 -17.77
CA ARG A 161 -14.71 -30.74 -17.45
C ARG A 161 -14.30 -31.33 -18.79
N ASN A 162 -13.09 -31.06 -19.23
CA ASN A 162 -12.48 -31.85 -20.28
C ASN A 162 -12.28 -33.26 -19.69
N LEU A 163 -13.01 -34.22 -20.25
CA LEU A 163 -12.72 -35.66 -20.12
C LEU A 163 -11.48 -35.99 -20.94
#